data_AF-Q876Z2-F1
#
_entry.id   AF-Q876Z2-F1
#
_cell.length_a   1.000
_cell.length_b   1.000
_cell.length_c   1.000
_cell.angle_alpha   90.00
_cell.angle_beta   90.00
_cell.angle_gamma   90.00
#
_symmetry.space_group_name_H-M   'P 1'
#
loop_
_entity.id
_entity.type
_entity.pdbx_description
1 polymer ?
#
loop_
_entity_poly.entity_id
_entity_poly.type
_entity_poly.pdbx_seq_one_letter_code
_entity_poly.pdbx_strand_id
1 'polypeptide(L)'
;FIDEIHMLMGDGKSDAANLLKPMLARGTLHCIGATTFTEYRKFISKDGAFERRFQKIDVPASTVPETVAILRGLQPRYEIHHGVRILDSALVTAAQLASRYLTYRSLPDSAVDLIDETAATVAVARDSKPEEL
;
A
#
# COMPACT_ATOMS: atom_id res chain seq x y z
N PHE A 1 -7.59 12.37 5.74
CA PHE A 1 -7.11 10.97 5.74
C PHE A 1 -5.99 10.90 6.77
N ILE A 2 -5.97 9.85 7.59
CA ILE A 2 -4.94 9.64 8.61
C ILE A 2 -4.33 8.28 8.32
N ASP A 3 -3.11 8.27 7.82
CA ASP A 3 -2.35 7.03 7.70
C ASP A 3 -1.84 6.60 9.08
N GLU A 4 -1.67 5.30 9.28
CA GLU A 4 -1.22 4.73 10.55
C GLU A 4 -1.96 5.29 11.78
N ILE A 5 -3.29 5.35 11.73
CA ILE A 5 -4.13 6.01 12.76
C ILE A 5 -3.90 5.46 14.18
N HIS A 6 -3.42 4.22 14.29
CA HIS A 6 -3.01 3.62 15.55
C HIS A 6 -1.87 4.37 16.25
N MET A 7 -1.02 5.12 15.53
CA MET A 7 0.04 5.94 16.12
C MET A 7 -0.51 7.13 16.90
N LEU A 8 -1.65 7.67 16.49
CA LEU A 8 -2.34 8.73 17.22
C LEU A 8 -3.09 8.20 18.45
N MET A 9 -3.44 6.92 18.44
CA MET A 9 -4.19 6.25 19.50
C MET A 9 -3.30 5.43 20.45
N GLY A 10 -2.07 5.13 20.05
CA GLY A 10 -1.13 4.27 20.73
C GLY A 10 -0.21 5.02 21.70
N ASP A 11 0.20 4.30 22.74
CA ASP A 11 1.25 4.64 23.70
C ASP A 11 0.96 5.66 24.82
N GLY A 12 -0.26 6.20 24.93
CA GLY A 12 -0.65 7.05 26.07
C GLY A 12 0.20 8.33 26.26
N LYS A 13 1.15 8.59 25.36
CA LYS A 13 2.07 9.74 25.35
C LYS A 13 1.61 10.85 24.41
N SER A 14 0.66 10.57 23.52
CA SER A 14 0.10 11.55 22.61
C SER A 14 -1.31 11.93 23.06
N ASP A 15 -1.48 13.17 23.50
CA ASP A 15 -2.79 13.77 23.80
C ASP A 15 -3.70 13.94 22.55
N ALA A 16 -3.21 13.57 21.36
CA ALA A 16 -3.95 13.65 20.11
C ALA A 16 -5.26 12.84 20.15
N ALA A 17 -5.25 11.64 20.74
CA ALA A 17 -6.47 10.83 20.88
C ALA A 17 -7.56 11.56 21.71
N ASN A 18 -7.16 12.25 22.78
CA ASN A 18 -8.08 12.99 23.65
C ASN A 18 -8.66 14.22 22.96
N LEU A 19 -7.90 14.86 22.06
CA LEU A 19 -8.37 15.97 21.24
C LEU A 19 -9.38 15.52 20.16
N LEU A 20 -9.17 14.33 19.58
CA LEU A 20 -10.00 13.81 18.49
C LEU A 20 -11.35 13.27 18.98
N LYS A 21 -11.39 12.61 20.16
CA LYS A 21 -12.61 12.05 20.76
C LYS A 21 -13.82 13.00 20.77
N PRO A 22 -13.72 14.24 21.29
CA PRO A 22 -14.86 15.15 21.31
C PRO A 22 -15.29 15.62 19.92
N MET A 23 -14.35 15.77 18.98
CA MET A 23 -14.66 16.17 17.60
C MET A 23 -15.36 15.05 16.82
N LEU A 24 -14.94 13.80 17.04
CA LEU A 24 -15.59 12.60 16.49
C LEU A 24 -16.97 12.37 17.11
N ALA A 25 -17.12 12.58 18.42
CA ALA A 25 -18.40 12.42 19.11
C ALA A 25 -19.46 13.43 18.64
N ARG A 26 -19.03 14.67 18.34
CA ARG A 26 -19.91 15.74 17.81
C ARG A 26 -20.16 15.64 16.30
N GLY A 27 -19.49 14.75 15.59
CA GLY A 27 -19.57 14.66 14.12
C GLY A 27 -18.97 15.86 13.38
N THR A 28 -18.19 16.70 14.07
CA THR A 28 -17.53 17.88 13.46
C THR A 28 -16.27 17.49 12.67
N LEU A 29 -15.75 16.28 12.90
CA LEU A 29 -14.60 15.73 12.19
C LEU A 29 -15.03 14.50 11.40
N HIS A 30 -14.86 14.57 10.09
CA HIS A 30 -14.93 13.41 9.20
C HIS A 30 -13.51 12.98 8.84
N CYS A 31 -13.14 11.74 9.15
CA CYS A 31 -11.84 11.21 8.78
C CYS A 31 -11.93 9.75 8.38
N ILE A 32 -11.09 9.37 7.43
CA ILE A 32 -10.78 7.99 7.09
C ILE A 32 -9.39 7.70 7.67
N GLY A 33 -9.30 6.65 8.48
CA GLY A 33 -8.05 6.16 9.05
C GLY A 33 -7.63 4.84 8.41
N ALA A 34 -6.33 4.66 8.20
CA ALA A 34 -5.75 3.39 7.77
C ALA A 34 -4.86 2.81 8.88
N THR A 35 -4.89 1.48 9.05
CA THR A 35 -4.06 0.75 10.02
C THR A 35 -4.05 -0.73 9.69
N THR A 36 -3.08 -1.48 10.21
CA THR A 36 -3.11 -2.94 10.11
C THR A 36 -4.15 -3.56 11.05
N PHE A 37 -4.60 -4.78 10.73
CA PHE A 37 -5.53 -5.54 11.59
C PHE A 37 -4.98 -5.76 13.01
N THR A 38 -3.68 -6.02 13.11
CA THR A 38 -2.99 -6.26 14.38
C THR A 38 -3.02 -5.02 15.27
N GLU A 39 -2.72 -3.85 14.71
CA GLU A 39 -2.75 -2.57 15.44
C GLU A 39 -4.15 -2.14 15.80
N TYR A 40 -5.13 -2.32 14.89
CA TYR A 40 -6.53 -2.08 15.19
C TYR A 40 -6.97 -2.84 16.44
N ARG A 41 -6.66 -4.14 16.52
CA ARG A 41 -6.99 -4.98 17.68
C ARG A 41 -6.23 -4.57 18.94
N LYS A 42 -5.01 -4.07 18.80
CA LYS A 42 -4.15 -3.71 19.94
C LYS A 42 -4.55 -2.37 20.55
N PHE A 43 -4.86 -1.37 19.73
CA PHE A 43 -4.98 0.03 20.17
C PHE A 43 -6.40 0.60 20.02
N ILE A 44 -7.17 0.17 19.01
CA ILE A 44 -8.46 0.79 18.69
C ILE A 44 -9.62 -0.01 19.29
N SER A 45 -9.63 -1.33 19.13
CA SER A 45 -10.72 -2.18 19.64
C SER A 45 -10.75 -2.29 21.17
N LYS A 46 -9.71 -1.79 21.87
CA LYS A 46 -9.70 -1.73 23.33
C LYS A 46 -10.34 -0.45 23.87
N ASP A 47 -10.47 0.58 23.04
CA ASP A 47 -11.10 1.85 23.41
C ASP A 47 -12.54 1.89 22.89
N GLY A 48 -13.49 1.65 23.80
CA GLY A 48 -14.91 1.61 23.46
C GLY A 48 -15.48 2.92 22.91
N ALA A 49 -14.81 4.06 23.09
CA ALA A 49 -15.23 5.31 22.45
C ALA A 49 -14.87 5.32 20.96
N PHE A 50 -13.69 4.83 20.58
CA PHE A 50 -13.27 4.78 19.19
C PHE A 50 -13.96 3.66 18.42
N GLU A 51 -14.10 2.47 19.01
CA GLU A 51 -14.76 1.32 18.37
C GLU A 51 -16.20 1.64 17.94
N ARG A 52 -16.91 2.48 18.71
CA ARG A 52 -18.29 2.91 18.39
C ARG A 52 -18.37 4.03 17.36
N ARG A 53 -17.26 4.68 17.03
CA ARG A 53 -17.20 5.86 16.15
C ARG A 53 -16.55 5.58 14.81
N PHE A 54 -15.73 4.54 14.73
CA PHE A 54 -15.17 4.05 13.49
C PHE A 54 -15.96 2.84 12.99
N GLN A 55 -16.39 2.89 11.74
CA GLN A 55 -16.83 1.69 11.02
C GLN A 55 -15.60 0.98 10.48
N LYS A 56 -15.39 -0.28 10.89
CA LYS A 56 -14.33 -1.11 10.34
C LYS A 56 -14.67 -1.48 8.90
N ILE A 57 -13.75 -1.18 7.99
CA ILE A 57 -13.79 -1.61 6.58
C ILE A 57 -12.56 -2.47 6.37
N ASP A 58 -12.77 -3.76 6.09
CA ASP A 58 -11.68 -4.68 5.80
C ASP A 58 -11.23 -4.49 4.35
N VAL A 59 -9.94 -4.23 4.17
CA VAL A 59 -9.30 -4.10 2.86
C VAL A 59 -8.27 -5.22 2.74
N PRO A 60 -8.62 -6.36 2.11
CA PRO A 60 -7.68 -7.46 1.91
C PRO A 60 -6.66 -7.12 0.82
N ALA A 61 -5.57 -7.89 0.78
CA ALA A 61 -4.65 -7.87 -0.35
C ALA A 61 -5.37 -8.25 -1.65
N SER A 62 -4.95 -7.66 -2.77
CA SER A 62 -5.49 -7.99 -4.08
C SER A 62 -5.12 -9.41 -4.51
N THR A 63 -6.02 -10.07 -5.22
CA THR A 63 -5.72 -11.33 -5.90
C THR A 63 -4.74 -11.12 -7.06
N VAL A 64 -4.14 -12.19 -7.59
CA VAL A 64 -3.26 -12.09 -8.76
C VAL A 64 -3.97 -11.43 -9.96
N PRO A 65 -5.20 -11.84 -10.37
CA PRO A 65 -5.89 -11.19 -11.49
C PRO A 65 -6.21 -9.71 -11.24
N GLU A 66 -6.63 -9.34 -10.03
CA GLU A 66 -6.88 -7.95 -9.66
C GLU A 66 -5.58 -7.13 -9.70
N THR A 67 -4.48 -7.71 -9.22
CA THR A 67 -3.17 -7.07 -9.26
C THR A 67 -2.71 -6.83 -10.69
N VAL A 68 -2.91 -7.80 -11.60
CA VAL A 68 -2.62 -7.60 -13.03
C VAL A 68 -3.44 -6.44 -13.59
N ALA A 69 -4.73 -6.31 -13.22
CA ALA A 69 -5.55 -5.18 -13.65
C ALA A 69 -5.04 -3.83 -13.11
N ILE A 70 -4.62 -3.79 -11.84
CA ILE A 70 -4.00 -2.61 -11.22
C ILE A 70 -2.70 -2.25 -11.97
N LEU A 71 -1.83 -3.23 -12.21
CA LEU A 71 -0.57 -3.04 -12.94
C LEU A 71 -0.80 -2.51 -14.36
N ARG A 72 -1.80 -3.02 -15.09
CA ARG A 72 -2.18 -2.49 -16.42
C ARG A 72 -2.62 -1.03 -16.36
N GLY A 73 -3.33 -0.63 -15.30
CA GLY A 73 -3.69 0.77 -15.07
C GLY A 73 -2.48 1.67 -14.77
N LEU A 74 -1.45 1.13 -14.13
CA LEU A 74 -0.21 1.85 -13.79
C LEU A 74 0.85 1.78 -14.89
N GLN A 75 0.76 0.82 -15.81
CA GLN A 75 1.76 0.53 -16.85
C GLN A 75 2.20 1.78 -17.63
N PRO A 76 1.29 2.64 -18.17
CA PRO A 76 1.72 3.81 -18.92
C PRO A 76 2.55 4.78 -18.09
N ARG A 77 2.28 4.88 -16.78
CA ARG A 77 3.02 5.76 -15.87
C ARG A 77 4.46 5.29 -15.68
N TYR A 78 4.68 3.99 -15.49
CA TYR A 78 6.02 3.42 -15.35
C TYR A 78 6.79 3.42 -16.68
N GLU A 79 6.12 3.13 -17.80
CA GLU A 79 6.72 3.25 -19.14
C GLU A 79 7.25 4.67 -19.40
N ILE A 80 6.44 5.70 -19.09
CA ILE A 80 6.86 7.10 -19.24
C ILE A 80 7.98 7.46 -18.25
N HIS A 81 7.86 7.04 -16.99
CA HIS A 81 8.83 7.40 -15.95
C HIS A 81 10.24 6.86 -16.25
N HIS A 82 10.34 5.60 -16.67
CA HIS A 82 11.62 4.94 -16.97
C HIS A 82 12.02 5.07 -18.44
N GLY A 83 11.13 5.54 -19.31
CA GLY A 83 11.35 5.61 -20.75
C GLY A 83 11.50 4.23 -21.39
N VAL A 84 10.80 3.21 -20.87
CA VAL A 84 10.85 1.83 -21.38
C VAL A 84 9.47 1.38 -21.84
N ARG A 85 9.39 0.24 -22.52
CA ARG A 85 8.13 -0.44 -22.82
C ARG A 85 8.01 -1.69 -21.97
N ILE A 86 6.86 -1.86 -21.33
CA ILE A 86 6.59 -3.00 -20.45
C ILE A 86 5.62 -3.93 -21.19
N LEU A 87 5.97 -5.20 -21.31
CA LEU A 87 5.11 -6.19 -21.94
C LEU A 87 3.95 -6.56 -21.00
N ASP A 88 2.75 -6.80 -21.54
CA ASP A 88 1.60 -7.27 -20.74
C ASP A 88 1.92 -8.60 -20.02
N SER A 89 2.65 -9.50 -20.69
CA SER A 89 3.13 -10.76 -20.11
C SER A 89 4.07 -10.54 -18.92
N ALA A 90 4.83 -9.43 -18.89
CA ALA A 90 5.68 -9.08 -17.77
C ALA A 90 4.85 -8.68 -16.54
N LEU A 91 3.72 -7.97 -16.73
CA LEU A 91 2.79 -7.64 -15.65
C LEU A 91 2.18 -8.89 -15.02
N VAL A 92 1.75 -9.84 -15.86
CA VAL A 92 1.22 -11.14 -15.41
C VAL A 92 2.27 -11.91 -14.61
N THR A 93 3.49 -11.97 -15.15
CA THR A 93 4.60 -12.67 -14.51
C THR A 93 4.98 -12.02 -13.17
N ALA A 94 5.07 -10.69 -13.12
CA ALA A 94 5.37 -9.96 -11.90
C ALA A 94 4.34 -10.24 -10.80
N ALA A 95 3.04 -10.18 -11.11
CA ALA A 95 1.98 -10.50 -10.14
C ALA A 95 2.04 -11.96 -9.64
N GLN A 96 2.29 -12.92 -10.54
CA GLN A 96 2.40 -14.34 -10.18
C GLN A 96 3.63 -14.63 -9.31
N LEU A 97 4.80 -14.09 -9.69
CA LEU A 97 6.05 -14.33 -8.96
C LEU A 97 6.06 -13.60 -7.62
N ALA A 98 5.57 -12.36 -7.57
CA ALA A 98 5.40 -11.62 -6.32
C ALA A 98 4.52 -12.39 -5.34
N SER A 99 3.35 -12.87 -5.80
CA SER A 99 2.45 -13.68 -4.97
C SER A 99 3.08 -14.95 -4.44
N ARG A 100 3.97 -15.58 -5.22
CA ARG A 100 4.54 -16.89 -4.89
C ARG A 100 5.79 -16.81 -4.02
N TYR A 101 6.63 -15.82 -4.24
CA TYR A 101 7.98 -15.77 -3.67
C TYR A 101 8.19 -14.62 -2.69
N LEU A 102 7.43 -13.52 -2.79
CA LEU A 102 7.54 -12.38 -1.87
C LEU A 102 6.52 -12.50 -0.72
N THR A 103 6.56 -13.62 0.02
CA THR A 103 5.56 -13.96 1.04
C THR A 103 5.50 -13.02 2.24
N TYR A 104 6.52 -12.19 2.43
CA TYR A 104 6.59 -11.17 3.49
C TYR A 104 5.99 -9.81 3.07
N ARG A 105 5.58 -9.66 1.81
CA ARG A 105 4.92 -8.46 1.29
C ARG A 105 3.60 -8.83 0.65
N SER A 106 2.63 -7.93 0.75
CA SER A 106 1.29 -8.14 0.16
C SER A 106 1.21 -7.60 -1.25
N LEU A 107 0.38 -8.24 -2.07
CA LEU A 107 -0.10 -7.62 -3.30
C LEU A 107 -1.05 -6.45 -2.95
N PRO A 108 -1.10 -5.38 -3.77
CA PRO A 108 -0.43 -5.23 -5.06
C PRO A 108 1.01 -4.70 -4.97
N ASP A 109 1.40 -4.16 -3.82
CA ASP A 109 2.65 -3.44 -3.55
C ASP A 109 3.90 -4.21 -4.02
N SER A 110 4.02 -5.48 -3.64
CA SER A 110 5.17 -6.31 -4.04
C SER A 110 5.31 -6.51 -5.55
N ALA A 111 4.21 -6.52 -6.30
CA ALA A 111 4.25 -6.65 -7.76
C ALA A 111 4.53 -5.31 -8.45
N VAL A 112 4.08 -4.21 -7.86
CA VAL A 112 4.41 -2.86 -8.33
C VAL A 112 5.91 -2.62 -8.22
N ASP A 113 6.50 -2.97 -7.08
CA ASP A 113 7.94 -2.84 -6.86
C ASP A 113 8.77 -3.68 -7.85
N LEU A 114 8.36 -4.91 -8.13
CA LEU A 114 9.04 -5.73 -9.16
C LEU A 114 9.02 -5.05 -10.54
N ILE A 115 7.89 -4.44 -10.93
CA ILE A 115 7.79 -3.73 -12.20
C ILE A 115 8.68 -2.49 -12.20
N ASP A 116 8.71 -1.74 -11.10
CA ASP A 116 9.52 -0.53 -10.97
C ASP A 116 11.03 -0.85 -11.04
N GLU A 117 11.49 -1.81 -10.25
CA GLU A 117 12.89 -2.26 -10.25
C GLU A 117 13.32 -2.83 -11.61
N THR A 118 12.46 -3.62 -12.25
CA THR A 118 12.77 -4.18 -13.58
C THR A 118 12.83 -3.09 -14.64
N ALA A 119 11.90 -2.13 -14.61
CA ALA A 119 11.88 -1.01 -15.54
C ALA A 119 13.12 -0.11 -15.38
N ALA A 120 13.50 0.18 -14.14
CA ALA A 120 14.74 0.91 -13.81
C ALA A 120 15.98 0.16 -14.33
N THR A 121 16.04 -1.16 -14.13
CA THR A 121 17.15 -2.01 -14.59
C THR A 121 17.30 -1.95 -16.11
N VAL A 122 16.18 -2.05 -16.84
CA VAL A 122 16.18 -1.94 -18.31
C VAL A 122 16.62 -0.56 -18.78
N ALA A 123 16.16 0.51 -18.12
CA ALA A 123 16.56 1.88 -18.44
C ALA A 123 18.07 2.08 -18.26
N VAL A 124 18.63 1.63 -17.12
CA VAL A 124 20.06 1.70 -16.83
C VAL A 124 20.87 0.90 -17.86
N ALA A 125 20.43 -0.32 -18.19
CA ALA A 125 21.12 -1.17 -19.16
C ALA A 125 21.15 -0.54 -20.57
N ARG A 126 20.09 0.18 -20.97
CA ARG A 126 20.04 0.90 -22.24
C ARG A 126 21.04 2.06 -22.29
N ASP A 127 21.18 2.79 -21.18
CA ASP A 127 22.02 3.99 -21.12
C ASP A 127 23.50 3.67 -20.82
N SER A 128 23.80 2.40 -20.54
CA SER A 128 25.16 1.90 -20.29
C SER A 128 25.89 1.57 -21.60
N LYS A 129 27.22 1.79 -21.64
CA LYS A 129 28.05 1.28 -22.74
C LYS A 129 28.05 -0.26 -22.69
N PRO A 130 27.96 -0.96 -23.84
CA PRO A 130 28.05 -2.41 -23.83
C PRO A 130 29.37 -2.85 -23.17
N GLU A 131 29.30 -3.83 -22.27
CA GLU A 131 30.49 -4.48 -21.73
C GLU A 131 31.33 -5.01 -22.89
N GLU A 132 32.64 -4.75 -22.86
CA GLU A 132 33.58 -5.34 -23.82
C GLU A 132 33.54 -6.87 -23.65
N LEU A 133 33.15 -7.57 -24.73
CA LEU A 133 33.14 -9.03 -24.84
C LEU A 133 34.54 -9.62 -24.75
#